data_AF-A0AAU7Q5T1-F1
#
_entry.id   AF-A0AAU7Q5T1-F1
#
_cell.length_a   1.000
_cell.length_b   1.000
_cell.length_c   1.000
_cell.angle_alpha   90.00
_cell.angle_beta   90.00
_cell.angle_gamma   90.00
#
_symmetry.space_group_name_H-M   'P 1'
#
loop_
_entity.id
_entity.type
_entity.pdbx_description
1 polymer ?
#
loop_
_entity_poly.entity_id
_entity_poly.type
_entity_poly.pdbx_seq_one_letter_code
_entity_poly.pdbx_strand_id
1 'polypeptide(L)'
;MDDNHYAALIERISALEARERQLTLTSHAYQVVITTILGNLDAETRGRIISMVDEAHEIAYSQAVNRSDKNLSEIIKGADEIVQRMFNYAQGGSHSDLP
;
A
#
# COMPACT_ATOMS: atom_id res chain seq x y z
N MET A 1 10.19 35.06 16.85
CA MET A 1 9.33 34.04 16.23
C MET A 1 7.97 34.26 16.83
N ASP A 2 7.03 34.83 16.08
CA ASP A 2 5.73 35.27 16.61
C ASP A 2 4.86 34.09 17.00
N ASP A 3 4.20 34.18 18.17
CA ASP A 3 3.28 33.17 18.70
C ASP A 3 2.16 32.80 17.71
N ASN A 4 1.76 33.75 16.85
CA ASN A 4 0.79 33.50 15.77
C ASN A 4 1.30 32.55 14.68
N HIS A 5 2.60 32.58 14.39
CA HIS A 5 3.19 31.63 13.44
C HIS A 5 3.23 30.23 14.02
N TYR A 6 3.54 30.10 15.31
CA TYR A 6 3.53 28.82 16.01
C TYR A 6 2.13 28.21 16.05
N ALA A 7 1.10 28.99 16.41
CA ALA A 7 -0.29 28.52 16.40
C ALA A 7 -0.75 28.04 15.01
N ALA A 8 -0.43 28.79 13.96
CA ALA A 8 -0.76 28.41 12.58
C ALA A 8 -0.05 27.12 12.13
N LEU A 9 1.19 26.88 12.57
CA LEU A 9 1.90 25.64 12.30
C LEU A 9 1.25 24.45 13.00
N ILE A 10 0.82 24.60 14.26
CA ILE A 10 0.12 23.55 15.01
C ILE A 10 -1.22 23.19 14.34
N GLU A 11 -2.00 24.18 13.92
CA GLU A 11 -3.26 23.95 13.20
C GLU A 11 -3.02 23.19 11.88
N ARG A 12 -1.99 23.60 11.13
CA ARG A 12 -1.64 22.93 9.87
C ARG A 12 -1.16 21.49 10.10
N ILE A 13 -0.37 21.24 11.14
CA ILE A 13 0.05 19.87 11.51
C ILE A 13 -1.17 19.02 11.86
N SER A 14 -2.08 19.53 12.69
CA SER A 14 -3.31 18.80 13.06
C SER A 14 -4.17 18.45 11.84
N ALA A 15 -4.31 19.38 10.88
CA ALA A 15 -5.04 19.13 9.64
C ALA A 15 -4.36 18.06 8.77
N LEU A 16 -3.02 18.06 8.70
CA LEU A 16 -2.25 17.04 7.99
C LEU A 16 -2.39 15.66 8.64
N GLU A 17 -2.29 15.56 9.96
CA GLU A 17 -2.48 14.30 10.70
C GLU A 17 -3.91 13.74 10.57
N ALA A 18 -4.92 14.62 10.55
CA ALA A 18 -6.30 14.21 10.30
C ALA A 18 -6.46 13.64 8.88
N ARG A 19 -5.86 14.30 7.90
CA ARG A 19 -5.87 13.85 6.51
C ARG A 19 -5.13 12.52 6.33
N GLU A 20 -3.96 12.36 6.98
CA GLU A 20 -3.20 11.11 6.95
C GLU A 20 -4.02 9.96 7.51
N ARG A 21 -4.65 10.14 8.68
CA ARG A 21 -5.54 9.12 9.27
C ARG A 21 -6.68 8.73 8.33
N GLN A 22 -7.31 9.72 7.69
CA GLN A 22 -8.39 9.45 6.74
C GLN A 22 -7.91 8.67 5.51
N LEU A 23 -6.74 9.02 4.96
CA LEU A 23 -6.13 8.32 3.84
C LEU A 23 -5.78 6.87 4.21
N THR A 24 -5.23 6.64 5.40
CA THR A 24 -4.91 5.30 5.91
C THR A 24 -6.17 4.44 6.06
N LEU A 25 -7.23 4.97 6.67
CA LEU A 25 -8.51 4.24 6.80
C LEU A 25 -9.11 3.89 5.44
N THR A 26 -9.09 4.85 4.52
CA THR A 26 -9.61 4.66 3.16
C THR A 26 -8.81 3.60 2.41
N SER A 27 -7.47 3.67 2.49
CA SER A 27 -6.58 2.67 1.90
C SER A 27 -6.86 1.27 2.45
N HIS A 28 -7.01 1.14 3.77
CA HIS A 28 -7.33 -0.13 4.41
C HIS A 28 -8.68 -0.70 3.95
N ALA A 29 -9.71 0.14 3.83
CA ALA A 29 -11.01 -0.28 3.29
C ALA A 29 -10.88 -0.86 1.87
N TYR A 30 -10.10 -0.20 1.00
CA TYR A 30 -9.84 -0.72 -0.35
C TYR A 30 -9.04 -2.02 -0.34
N GLN A 31 -8.04 -2.17 0.53
CA GLN A 31 -7.30 -3.43 0.69
C GLN A 31 -8.25 -4.58 1.03
N VAL A 32 -9.13 -4.40 2.01
CA VAL A 32 -10.14 -5.41 2.41
C VAL A 32 -11.06 -5.77 1.24
N VAL A 33 -11.57 -4.78 0.51
CA VAL A 33 -12.45 -5.00 -0.64
C VAL A 33 -11.74 -5.80 -1.73
N ILE A 34 -10.52 -5.40 -2.11
CA ILE A 34 -9.74 -6.08 -3.15
C ILE A 34 -9.40 -7.51 -2.73
N THR A 35 -8.91 -7.70 -1.51
CA THR A 35 -8.60 -9.04 -0.96
C THR A 35 -9.83 -9.94 -0.93
N THR A 36 -11.00 -9.40 -0.57
CA THR A 36 -12.26 -10.15 -0.59
C THR A 36 -12.63 -10.57 -2.00
N ILE A 37 -12.52 -9.66 -2.99
CA ILE A 37 -12.76 -10.00 -4.39
C ILE A 37 -11.82 -11.13 -4.83
N LEU A 38 -10.51 -10.99 -4.59
CA LEU A 38 -9.51 -12.01 -4.95
C LEU A 38 -9.79 -13.36 -4.29
N GLY A 39 -10.20 -13.37 -3.02
CA GLY A 39 -10.53 -14.58 -2.28
C GLY A 39 -11.76 -15.32 -2.82
N ASN A 40 -12.67 -14.62 -3.50
CA ASN A 40 -13.88 -15.21 -4.09
C ASN A 40 -13.70 -15.67 -5.55
N LEU A 41 -12.55 -15.41 -6.17
CA LEU A 41 -12.23 -15.90 -7.51
C LEU A 41 -11.83 -17.38 -7.47
N ASP A 42 -11.98 -18.07 -8.60
CA ASP A 42 -11.37 -19.38 -8.79
C ASP A 42 -9.84 -19.28 -8.74
N ALA A 43 -9.17 -20.39 -8.44
CA ALA A 43 -7.73 -20.41 -8.23
C ALA A 43 -6.92 -20.00 -9.46
N GLU A 44 -7.39 -20.33 -10.67
CA GLU A 44 -6.70 -20.00 -11.92
C GLU A 44 -6.78 -18.48 -12.18
N THR A 45 -7.96 -17.89 -12.08
CA THR A 45 -8.15 -16.45 -12.27
C THR A 45 -7.43 -15.64 -11.20
N ARG A 46 -7.50 -16.07 -9.92
CA ARG A 46 -6.74 -15.43 -8.84
C ARG A 46 -5.24 -15.49 -9.11
N GLY A 47 -4.70 -16.66 -9.49
CA GLY A 47 -3.28 -16.83 -9.79
C GLY A 47 -2.81 -15.92 -10.92
N ARG A 48 -3.58 -15.82 -12.01
CA ARG A 48 -3.27 -14.90 -13.12
C ARG A 48 -3.21 -13.45 -12.68
N ILE A 49 -4.16 -12.99 -11.87
CA ILE A 49 -4.16 -11.60 -11.37
C ILE A 49 -2.95 -11.34 -10.47
N ILE A 50 -2.62 -12.27 -9.57
CA ILE A 50 -1.43 -12.16 -8.71
C ILE A 50 -0.17 -12.01 -9.56
N SER A 51 0.05 -12.90 -10.53
CA SER A 51 1.22 -12.84 -11.41
C SER A 51 1.28 -11.55 -12.24
N MET A 52 0.14 -11.04 -12.73
CA MET A 52 0.09 -9.76 -13.44
C MET A 52 0.52 -8.58 -12.57
N VAL A 53 0.14 -8.60 -11.28
CA VAL A 53 0.52 -7.54 -10.35
C VAL A 53 1.99 -7.66 -9.97
N ASP A 54 2.51 -8.87 -9.75
CA ASP A 54 3.94 -9.09 -9.50
C ASP A 54 4.81 -8.60 -10.68
N GLU A 55 4.39 -8.88 -11.92
CA GLU A 55 5.08 -8.39 -13.12
C GLU A 55 5.03 -6.86 -13.23
N ALA A 56 3.85 -6.27 -13.01
CA ALA A 56 3.70 -4.82 -13.02
C ALA A 56 4.58 -4.14 -11.94
N HIS A 57 4.71 -4.78 -10.78
CA HIS A 57 5.57 -4.34 -9.71
C HIS A 57 7.05 -4.37 -10.10
N GLU A 58 7.53 -5.49 -10.64
CA GLU A 58 8.90 -5.65 -11.10
C GLU A 58 9.26 -4.61 -12.17
N ILE A 59 8.37 -4.38 -13.13
CA ILE A 59 8.54 -3.36 -14.17
C ILE A 59 8.65 -1.97 -13.55
N ALA A 60 7.74 -1.61 -12.65
CA ALA A 60 7.75 -0.30 -12.00
C ALA A 60 9.02 -0.08 -11.17
N TYR A 61 9.43 -1.08 -10.39
CA TYR A 61 10.64 -1.03 -9.57
C TYR A 61 11.90 -0.89 -10.43
N SER A 62 12.02 -1.72 -11.48
CA SER A 62 13.12 -1.64 -12.45
C SER A 62 13.22 -0.25 -13.08
N GLN A 63 12.08 0.34 -13.48
CA GLN A 63 12.06 1.71 -14.01
C GLN A 63 12.52 2.76 -12.99
N ALA A 64 12.12 2.64 -11.72
CA ALA A 64 12.55 3.56 -10.66
C ALA A 64 14.06 3.46 -10.41
N VAL A 65 14.61 2.24 -10.36
CA VAL A 65 16.04 1.98 -10.21
C VAL A 65 16.83 2.54 -11.39
N ASN A 66 16.39 2.29 -12.63
CA ASN A 66 17.05 2.78 -13.84
C ASN A 66 17.06 4.32 -13.91
N ARG A 67 16.07 4.99 -13.30
CA ARG A 67 16.02 6.45 -13.17
C ARG A 67 16.78 7.00 -11.97
N SER A 68 17.39 6.14 -11.15
CA SER A 68 18.04 6.51 -9.88
C SER A 68 17.10 7.23 -8.89
N ASP A 69 15.79 6.99 -8.99
CA ASP A 69 14.78 7.60 -8.12
C ASP A 69 14.59 6.74 -6.86
N LYS A 70 15.39 7.05 -5.82
CA LYS A 70 15.40 6.31 -4.56
C LYS A 70 14.05 6.38 -3.86
N ASN A 71 13.43 7.56 -3.82
CA ASN A 71 12.14 7.76 -3.17
C ASN A 71 11.05 6.92 -3.83
N LEU A 72 10.98 6.95 -5.17
CA LEU A 72 10.02 6.11 -5.90
C LEU A 72 10.29 4.62 -5.69
N SER A 73 11.55 4.19 -5.64
CA SER A 73 11.90 2.79 -5.39
C SER A 73 11.48 2.30 -4.00
N GLU A 74 11.56 3.17 -2.98
CA GLU A 74 11.14 2.87 -1.61
C GLU A 74 9.62 2.81 -1.49
N ILE A 75 8.91 3.74 -2.13
CA ILE A 75 7.44 3.73 -2.20
C ILE A 75 6.94 2.45 -2.86
N ILE A 76 7.56 2.06 -3.98
CA ILE A 76 7.20 0.82 -4.69
C ILE A 76 7.43 -0.37 -3.77
N LYS A 77 8.63 -0.53 -3.16
CA LYS A 77 8.90 -1.62 -2.20
C LYS A 77 7.87 -1.70 -1.05
N GLY A 78 7.53 -0.57 -0.44
CA GLY A 78 6.53 -0.54 0.63
C GLY A 78 5.14 -0.99 0.16
N ALA A 79 4.79 -0.69 -1.10
CA ALA A 79 3.55 -1.18 -1.70
C ALA A 79 3.58 -2.70 -1.96
N ASP A 80 4.74 -3.28 -2.28
CA ASP A 80 4.89 -4.74 -2.46
C ASP A 80 4.45 -5.50 -1.22
N GLU A 81 4.94 -5.09 -0.05
CA GLU A 81 4.67 -5.77 1.22
C GLU A 81 3.16 -5.82 1.54
N ILE A 82 2.43 -4.75 1.20
CA ILE A 82 0.97 -4.69 1.37
C ILE A 82 0.30 -5.66 0.41
N VAL A 83 0.70 -5.65 -0.86
CA VAL A 83 0.15 -6.49 -1.93
C VAL A 83 0.39 -7.98 -1.63
N GLN A 84 1.59 -8.36 -1.23
CA GLN A 84 1.92 -9.74 -0.86
C GLN A 84 1.06 -10.22 0.32
N ARG A 85 0.82 -9.37 1.34
CA ARG A 85 -0.12 -9.71 2.43
C ARG A 85 -1.54 -9.94 1.92
N MET A 86 -2.02 -9.09 1.02
CA MET A 86 -3.35 -9.25 0.41
C MET A 86 -3.47 -10.54 -0.38
N PHE A 87 -2.43 -10.91 -1.13
CA PHE A 87 -2.38 -12.14 -1.94
C PHE A 87 -2.31 -13.40 -1.10
N ASN A 88 -1.51 -13.39 -0.02
CA ASN A 88 -1.44 -14.51 0.91
C ASN A 88 -2.80 -14.77 1.56
N TYR A 89 -3.49 -13.72 2.01
CA TYR A 89 -4.82 -13.84 2.60
C TYR A 89 -5.85 -14.36 1.57
N ALA A 90 -5.84 -13.81 0.35
CA ALA A 90 -6.77 -14.22 -0.71
C ALA A 90 -6.60 -15.68 -1.14
N GLN A 91 -5.42 -16.26 -0.93
CA GLN A 91 -5.13 -17.68 -1.21
C GLN A 91 -5.49 -18.62 -0.03
N GLY A 92 -6.03 -18.08 1.07
CA GLY A 92 -6.37 -18.87 2.27
C GLY A 92 -5.22 -19.06 3.24
N GLY A 93 -4.11 -18.33 3.07
CA GLY A 93 -3.04 -18.27 4.07
C GLY A 93 -3.58 -17.67 5.37
N SER A 94 -3.67 -18.50 6.41
CA SER A 94 -3.99 -18.02 7.76
C SER A 94 -2.82 -17.24 8.32
N HIS A 95 -3.13 -16.16 9.04
CA HIS A 95 -2.21 -15.27 9.75
C HIS A 95 -1.61 -15.97 11.00
N SER A 96 -1.08 -17.18 10.83
CA SER A 96 -0.51 -17.99 11.93
C SER A 96 1.01 -17.95 11.97
N ASP A 97 1.67 -17.51 10.89
CA ASP A 97 3.12 -17.44 10.81
C ASP A 97 3.53 -16.12 10.15
N LEU A 98 3.74 -15.09 10.98
CA LEU A 98 4.77 -14.05 10.82
C LEU A 98 4.86 -13.31 12.18
N PRO A 99 6.09 -13.02 12.65
CA PRO A 99 6.39 -12.63 14.04
C PRO A 99 5.87 -11.24 14.44
#